data_AF-A0A3M1CSX5-F1
#
_entry.id   AF-A0A3M1CSX5-F1
#
_cell.length_a   1.000
_cell.length_b   1.000
_cell.length_c   1.000
_cell.angle_alpha   90.00
_cell.angle_beta   90.00
_cell.angle_gamma   90.00
#
_symmetry.space_group_name_H-M   'P 1'
#
loop_
_entity.id
_entity.type
_entity.pdbx_description
1 polymer ?
#
loop_
_entity_poly.entity_id
_entity_poly.type
_entity_poly.pdbx_seq_one_letter_code
_entity_poly.pdbx_strand_id
1 'polypeptide(L)'
;MGNGTAIDSPTGRNDDKPIRTKELNFSERSVTMKKLATTIAVLGLLLLAVGCSNQAVDPSASDGLNLTDEFGGYTTVAEKPAFGDTQLADEENDEQEINDPILGSPAVDSVIADPEAGAFHLRAVWGRLELDTTVTQQTDWSGSLTISRGAEVVRRLIRFENGQDYLLPRTSRDLIEWVSVTTVHNDGIAVDLYVPPPRPILDTTNT
;
A
#
# COMPACT_ATOMS: atom_id res chain seq x y z
N MET A 1 15.58 -59.11 1.77
CA MET A 1 16.90 -58.44 1.85
C MET A 1 16.67 -57.16 2.63
N GLY A 2 16.99 -56.96 3.92
CA GLY A 2 17.96 -57.60 4.80
C GLY A 2 19.04 -56.57 5.19
N ASN A 3 19.07 -56.17 6.47
CA ASN A 3 19.98 -55.27 7.22
C ASN A 3 19.37 -53.90 7.57
N GLY A 4 19.38 -53.38 8.80
CA GLY A 4 19.97 -53.85 10.06
C GLY A 4 20.38 -52.66 10.97
N THR A 5 19.64 -52.48 12.07
CA THR A 5 20.05 -52.09 13.46
C THR A 5 20.97 -50.88 13.77
N ALA A 6 20.48 -49.99 14.67
CA ALA A 6 21.07 -49.52 15.96
C ALA A 6 20.25 -48.29 16.43
N ILE A 7 19.25 -48.37 17.33
CA ILE A 7 19.28 -48.47 18.80
C ILE A 7 20.50 -47.82 19.47
N ASP A 8 20.32 -46.62 20.02
CA ASP A 8 20.95 -46.24 21.29
C ASP A 8 20.04 -45.29 22.08
N SER A 9 19.89 -45.60 23.37
CA SER A 9 19.08 -44.88 24.37
C SER A 9 19.95 -44.68 25.60
N PRO A 10 20.10 -43.46 26.12
CA PRO A 10 20.59 -43.27 27.49
C PRO A 10 19.50 -42.66 28.37
N THR A 11 18.93 -43.55 29.18
CA THR A 11 18.70 -43.43 30.64
C THR A 11 18.91 -42.05 31.29
N GLY A 12 17.80 -41.47 31.75
CA GLY A 12 17.50 -41.23 33.16
C GLY A 12 18.52 -40.47 34.02
N ARG A 13 18.18 -39.23 34.37
CA ARG A 13 18.52 -38.63 35.66
C ARG A 13 17.36 -37.74 36.12
N ASN A 14 16.49 -38.29 36.97
CA ASN A 14 15.48 -37.53 37.70
C ASN A 14 16.15 -36.87 38.89
N ASP A 15 16.53 -35.59 38.73
CA ASP A 15 16.96 -34.75 39.83
C ASP A 15 15.73 -34.07 40.44
N ASP A 16 15.15 -34.73 41.45
CA ASP A 16 14.12 -34.17 42.33
C ASP A 16 14.69 -32.97 43.09
N LYS A 17 14.43 -31.77 42.57
CA LYS A 17 14.62 -30.52 43.32
C LYS A 17 13.42 -30.29 44.23
N PRO A 18 13.61 -30.07 45.54
CA PRO A 18 12.53 -29.71 46.43
C PRO A 18 11.93 -28.37 46.00
N ILE A 19 10.66 -28.39 45.62
CA ILE A 19 9.85 -27.20 45.38
C ILE A 19 9.68 -26.48 46.71
N ARG A 20 10.56 -25.51 46.97
CA ARG A 20 10.46 -24.61 48.11
C ARG A 20 9.40 -23.56 47.78
N THR A 21 8.15 -23.85 48.12
CA THR A 21 7.03 -22.93 48.06
C THR A 21 7.36 -21.73 48.94
N LYS A 22 7.77 -20.62 48.31
CA LYS A 22 7.88 -19.33 49.00
C LYS A 22 6.46 -18.81 49.18
N GLU A 23 5.90 -19.05 50.36
CA GLU A 23 4.81 -18.28 50.95
C GLU A 23 5.23 -16.80 50.95
N LEU A 24 4.96 -16.10 49.85
CA LEU A 24 5.21 -14.67 49.73
C LEU A 24 4.07 -13.96 50.46
N ASN A 25 4.38 -13.54 51.68
CA ASN A 25 3.57 -12.69 52.55
C ASN A 25 2.75 -11.67 51.74
N PHE A 26 1.45 -11.92 51.66
CA PHE A 26 0.47 -11.15 50.87
C PHE A 26 0.43 -9.65 51.22
N SER A 27 0.91 -9.29 52.43
CA SER A 27 0.92 -7.91 52.93
C SER A 27 1.97 -7.00 52.25
N GLU A 28 3.15 -7.51 51.88
CA GLU A 28 4.21 -6.69 51.25
C GLU A 28 3.97 -6.45 49.74
N ARG A 29 3.20 -7.34 49.09
CA ARG A 29 2.78 -7.18 47.69
C ARG A 29 1.80 -6.01 47.51
N SER A 30 0.96 -5.74 48.51
CA SER A 30 -0.02 -4.66 48.45
C SER A 30 0.63 -3.27 48.39
N VAL A 31 1.72 -3.05 49.13
CA VAL A 31 2.42 -1.76 49.17
C VAL A 31 3.27 -1.54 47.92
N THR A 32 3.95 -2.58 47.43
CA THR A 32 4.78 -2.51 46.22
C THR A 32 3.94 -2.38 44.94
N MET A 33 2.79 -3.03 44.87
CA MET A 33 1.89 -2.94 43.72
C MET A 33 1.19 -1.58 43.61
N LYS A 34 0.86 -0.94 44.75
CA LYS A 34 0.36 0.45 44.76
C LYS A 34 1.42 1.44 44.28
N LYS A 35 2.66 1.32 44.77
CA LYS A 35 3.78 2.17 44.31
C LYS A 35 4.06 2.01 42.82
N LEU A 36 4.06 0.77 42.32
CA LEU A 36 4.27 0.45 40.90
C LEU A 36 3.12 0.98 40.01
N ALA A 37 1.87 0.84 40.44
CA ALA A 37 0.73 1.39 39.72
C ALA A 37 0.78 2.92 39.64
N THR A 38 1.20 3.60 40.71
CA THR A 38 1.37 5.06 40.70
C THR A 38 2.51 5.51 39.78
N THR A 39 3.65 4.82 39.75
CA THR A 39 4.74 5.17 38.81
C THR A 39 4.35 4.94 37.35
N ILE A 40 3.63 3.86 37.03
CA ILE A 40 3.14 3.61 35.66
C ILE A 40 2.11 4.69 35.25
N ALA A 41 1.20 5.07 36.15
CA ALA A 41 0.23 6.12 35.87
C ALA A 41 0.88 7.49 35.64
N VAL A 42 1.89 7.86 36.44
CA VAL A 42 2.64 9.12 36.26
C VAL A 42 3.45 9.11 34.96
N LEU A 43 4.08 7.98 34.63
CA LEU A 43 4.85 7.85 33.38
C LEU A 43 3.93 7.88 32.14
N GLY A 44 2.75 7.25 32.21
CA GLY A 44 1.74 7.32 31.16
C GLY A 44 1.20 8.74 30.94
N LEU A 45 1.01 9.50 32.02
CA LEU A 45 0.60 10.91 31.95
C LEU A 45 1.69 11.80 31.32
N LEU A 46 2.96 11.55 31.62
CA LEU A 46 4.09 12.24 31.00
C LEU A 46 4.22 11.92 29.51
N LEU A 47 3.97 10.68 29.10
CA LEU A 47 3.99 10.28 27.69
C LEU A 47 2.85 10.93 26.88
N LEU A 48 1.67 11.15 27.49
CA LEU A 48 0.58 11.89 26.84
C LEU A 48 0.91 13.38 26.62
N ALA A 49 1.78 13.98 27.44
CA ALA A 49 2.17 15.38 27.28
C ALA A 49 3.18 15.60 26.14
N VAL A 50 3.97 14.59 25.76
CA VAL A 50 4.99 14.71 24.69
C VAL A 50 4.38 14.46 23.30
N GLY A 51 3.21 13.81 23.21
CA GLY A 51 2.51 13.55 21.95
C GLY A 51 1.77 14.77 21.35
N CYS A 52 1.71 15.89 22.07
CA CYS A 52 1.13 17.14 21.59
C CYS A 52 2.21 18.18 21.26
N SER A 53 3.26 17.82 20.51
CA SER A 53 4.08 18.84 19.85
C SER A 53 3.35 19.32 18.60
N ASN A 54 2.45 20.28 18.77
CA ASN A 54 1.83 21.03 17.68
C ASN A 54 2.89 21.92 17.02
N GLN A 55 3.65 21.36 16.09
CA GLN A 55 4.15 22.12 14.96
C GLN A 55 3.39 21.67 13.73
N ALA A 56 2.10 22.00 13.70
CA ALA A 56 1.48 22.29 12.44
C ALA A 56 2.28 23.46 11.86
N VAL A 57 2.91 23.24 10.71
CA VAL A 57 3.40 24.34 9.88
C VAL A 57 2.15 25.13 9.55
N ASP A 58 1.96 26.27 10.22
CA ASP A 58 0.87 27.19 9.94
C ASP A 58 1.16 27.71 8.52
N PRO A 59 0.38 27.30 7.49
CA PRO A 59 0.61 27.79 6.15
C PRO A 59 0.07 29.20 6.16
N SER A 60 0.89 30.17 6.61
CA SER A 60 0.61 31.61 6.69
C SER A 60 -0.74 31.96 6.07
N ALA A 61 -1.81 31.79 6.85
CA ALA A 61 -3.14 32.21 6.46
C ALA A 61 -3.16 33.74 6.62
N SER A 62 -2.40 34.41 5.75
CA SER A 62 -2.41 35.87 5.64
C SER A 62 -3.52 36.37 4.74
N ASP A 63 -4.30 35.48 4.12
CA ASP A 63 -5.60 35.85 3.55
C ASP A 63 -6.71 35.37 4.48
N GLY A 64 -7.31 36.34 5.17
CA GLY A 64 -8.34 36.12 6.18
C GLY A 64 -9.50 35.32 5.61
N LEU A 65 -9.70 34.13 6.19
CA LEU A 65 -10.83 33.26 5.92
C LEU A 65 -12.13 34.03 6.16
N ASN A 66 -12.73 34.53 5.08
CA ASN A 66 -13.90 35.41 5.17
C ASN A 66 -15.17 34.55 5.22
N LEU A 67 -15.51 34.11 6.43
CA LEU A 67 -16.72 33.31 6.70
C LEU A 67 -18.03 34.03 6.36
N THR A 68 -17.99 35.30 5.96
CA THR A 68 -19.17 36.06 5.49
C THR A 68 -19.37 35.99 3.98
N ASP A 69 -18.38 35.52 3.21
CA ASP A 69 -18.53 35.26 1.78
C ASP A 69 -19.24 33.91 1.54
N GLU A 70 -20.00 33.81 0.45
CA GLU A 70 -20.79 32.61 0.09
C GLU A 70 -19.95 31.32 0.07
N PHE A 71 -18.67 31.44 -0.26
CA PHE A 71 -17.71 30.33 -0.30
C PHE A 71 -16.57 30.50 0.72
N GLY A 72 -16.76 31.29 1.79
CA GLY A 72 -15.76 31.41 2.86
C GLY A 72 -14.43 32.05 2.45
N GLY A 73 -14.43 32.86 1.39
CA GLY A 73 -13.23 33.46 0.78
C GLY A 73 -12.61 32.65 -0.36
N TYR A 74 -13.17 31.47 -0.68
CA TYR A 74 -12.77 30.69 -1.87
C TYR A 74 -13.57 31.12 -3.11
N THR A 75 -13.06 30.80 -4.30
CA THR A 75 -13.78 31.05 -5.56
C THR A 75 -14.16 29.73 -6.22
N THR A 76 -15.20 29.73 -7.05
CA THR A 76 -15.60 28.57 -7.86
C THR A 76 -14.78 28.41 -9.15
N VAL A 77 -13.76 29.25 -9.32
CA VAL A 77 -12.85 29.18 -10.46
C VAL A 77 -11.94 27.98 -10.28
N ALA A 78 -11.68 27.25 -11.37
CA ALA A 78 -10.71 26.16 -11.35
C ALA A 78 -9.35 26.68 -10.85
N GLU A 79 -8.78 25.98 -9.88
CA GLU A 79 -7.46 26.29 -9.37
C GLU A 79 -6.41 26.12 -10.48
N LYS A 80 -5.30 26.85 -10.37
CA LYS A 80 -4.16 26.64 -11.27
C LYS A 80 -3.66 25.20 -11.11
N PRO A 81 -3.10 24.58 -12.16
CA PRO A 81 -2.42 23.28 -12.04
C PRO A 81 -1.47 23.27 -10.85
N ALA A 82 -1.44 22.15 -10.13
CA ALA A 82 -0.67 22.00 -8.91
C ALA A 82 -0.84 23.14 -7.88
N PHE A 83 -2.04 23.72 -7.80
CA PHE A 83 -2.36 24.87 -6.94
C PHE A 83 -1.47 26.10 -7.19
N GLY A 84 -0.88 26.20 -8.39
CA GLY A 84 0.08 27.24 -8.75
C GLY A 84 1.51 27.00 -8.26
N ASP A 85 1.79 25.85 -7.67
CA ASP A 85 3.13 25.41 -7.31
C ASP A 85 3.81 24.77 -8.53
N THR A 86 4.83 25.45 -9.07
CA THR A 86 5.56 24.98 -10.24
C THR A 86 6.37 23.71 -9.97
N GLN A 87 6.84 23.51 -8.73
CA GLN A 87 7.59 22.31 -8.39
C GLN A 87 6.69 21.08 -8.41
N LEU A 88 5.50 21.18 -7.82
CA LEU A 88 4.50 20.11 -7.87
C LEU A 88 4.03 19.84 -9.31
N ALA A 89 3.89 20.89 -10.13
CA ALA A 89 3.56 20.72 -11.55
C ALA A 89 4.67 20.00 -12.33
N ASP A 90 5.94 20.30 -12.01
CA ASP A 90 7.09 19.63 -12.63
C ASP A 90 7.21 18.18 -12.17
N GLU A 91 6.90 17.87 -10.90
CA GLU A 91 6.87 16.50 -10.37
C GLU A 91 5.74 15.64 -10.97
N GLU A 92 4.61 16.26 -11.35
CA GLU A 92 3.51 15.59 -12.07
C GLU A 92 3.89 15.24 -13.52
N ASN A 93 4.77 16.03 -14.15
CA ASN A 93 5.18 15.84 -15.55
C ASN A 93 5.96 14.54 -15.81
N ASP A 94 6.40 13.82 -14.76
CA ASP A 94 7.06 12.52 -14.90
C ASP A 94 6.06 11.38 -15.19
N GLU A 95 4.75 11.64 -15.20
CA GLU A 95 3.75 10.69 -15.68
C GLU A 95 3.62 10.75 -17.20
N GLN A 96 3.87 9.62 -17.86
CA GLN A 96 3.69 9.48 -19.30
C GLN A 96 2.32 8.88 -19.62
N GLU A 97 1.47 9.62 -20.33
CA GLU A 97 0.25 9.05 -20.91
C GLU A 97 0.60 8.03 -22.00
N ILE A 98 -0.06 6.87 -21.93
CA ILE A 98 0.10 5.77 -22.87
C ILE A 98 -1.19 5.57 -23.65
N ASN A 99 -1.05 5.54 -24.98
CA ASN A 99 -2.08 4.99 -25.84
C ASN A 99 -1.87 3.48 -25.97
N ASP A 100 -2.60 2.72 -25.17
CA ASP A 100 -2.44 1.27 -25.09
C ASP A 100 -2.74 0.58 -26.44
N PRO A 101 -1.83 -0.26 -26.97
CA PRO A 101 -2.02 -0.95 -28.25
C PRO A 101 -3.28 -1.81 -28.37
N ILE A 102 -3.86 -2.26 -27.24
CA ILE A 102 -5.08 -3.08 -27.28
C ILE A 102 -6.36 -2.26 -27.46
N LEU A 103 -6.30 -0.93 -27.31
CA LEU A 103 -7.44 -0.04 -27.53
C LEU A 103 -7.88 -0.08 -28.99
N GLY A 104 -9.19 -0.08 -29.23
CA GLY A 104 -9.77 -0.25 -30.57
C GLY A 104 -9.82 -1.71 -31.04
N SER A 105 -9.38 -2.66 -30.22
CA SER A 105 -9.63 -4.07 -30.51
C SER A 105 -11.10 -4.42 -30.20
N PRO A 106 -11.81 -5.17 -31.06
CA PRO A 106 -13.22 -5.49 -30.83
C PRO A 106 -13.49 -6.16 -29.48
N ALA A 107 -12.53 -6.95 -28.98
CA ALA A 107 -12.65 -7.65 -27.71
C ALA A 107 -12.56 -6.71 -26.50
N VAL A 108 -11.78 -5.63 -26.56
CA VAL A 108 -11.69 -4.61 -25.50
C VAL A 108 -12.89 -3.68 -25.60
N ASP A 109 -13.18 -3.19 -26.81
CA ASP A 109 -14.28 -2.26 -27.08
C ASP A 109 -15.63 -2.84 -26.64
N SER A 110 -15.85 -4.15 -26.85
CA SER A 110 -17.09 -4.82 -26.40
C SER A 110 -17.28 -4.81 -24.89
N VAL A 111 -16.20 -4.84 -24.11
CA VAL A 111 -16.26 -4.84 -22.64
C VAL A 111 -16.42 -3.41 -22.13
N ILE A 112 -15.75 -2.44 -22.78
CA ILE A 112 -15.88 -1.02 -22.45
C ILE A 112 -17.29 -0.50 -22.77
N ALA A 113 -17.88 -0.95 -23.87
CA ALA A 113 -19.22 -0.54 -24.29
C ALA A 113 -20.36 -1.22 -23.53
N ASP A 114 -20.07 -2.23 -22.71
CA ASP A 114 -21.08 -2.92 -21.89
C ASP A 114 -21.50 -2.03 -20.71
N PRO A 115 -22.74 -1.52 -20.66
CA PRO A 115 -23.19 -0.64 -19.59
C PRO A 115 -23.30 -1.34 -18.23
N GLU A 116 -23.27 -2.67 -18.20
CA GLU A 116 -23.29 -3.46 -16.96
C GLU A 116 -21.88 -3.82 -16.47
N ALA A 117 -20.82 -3.49 -17.22
CA ALA A 117 -19.46 -3.69 -16.79
C ALA A 117 -19.08 -2.72 -15.66
N GLY A 118 -18.41 -3.24 -14.62
CA GLY A 118 -17.78 -2.43 -13.60
C GLY A 118 -16.50 -1.79 -14.15
N ALA A 119 -16.35 -0.48 -13.97
CA ALA A 119 -15.14 0.25 -14.31
C ALA A 119 -14.39 0.66 -13.03
N PHE A 120 -13.12 0.28 -12.94
CA PHE A 120 -12.26 0.59 -11.79
C PHE A 120 -10.97 1.23 -12.28
N HIS A 121 -10.44 2.15 -11.49
CA HIS A 121 -9.11 2.71 -11.73
C HIS A 121 -8.14 2.16 -10.67
N LEU A 122 -7.07 1.52 -11.12
CA LEU A 122 -6.01 0.97 -10.28
C LEU A 122 -4.72 1.76 -10.53
N ARG A 123 -4.13 2.30 -9.47
CA ARG A 123 -2.79 2.87 -9.49
C ARG A 123 -1.89 2.02 -8.60
N ALA A 124 -0.85 1.43 -9.20
CA ALA A 124 0.16 0.65 -8.49
C ALA A 124 1.50 1.39 -8.57
N VAL A 125 2.11 1.65 -7.42
CA VAL A 125 3.39 2.37 -7.30
C VAL A 125 4.32 1.53 -6.44
N TRP A 126 5.59 1.44 -6.84
CA TRP A 126 6.62 0.65 -6.17
C TRP A 126 7.96 1.40 -6.13
N GLY A 127 8.89 0.93 -5.31
CA GLY A 127 10.15 1.64 -5.03
C GLY A 127 10.07 2.58 -3.84
N ARG A 128 10.76 3.72 -3.90
CA ARG A 128 10.90 4.69 -2.80
C ARG A 128 10.04 5.92 -3.05
N LEU A 129 8.96 6.06 -2.26
CA LEU A 129 8.06 7.22 -2.34
C LEU A 129 8.71 8.52 -1.85
N GLU A 130 9.64 8.40 -0.89
CA GLU A 130 10.48 9.50 -0.43
C GLU A 130 11.87 9.35 -1.04
N LEU A 131 12.44 10.46 -1.53
CA LEU A 131 13.78 10.49 -2.10
C LEU A 131 14.82 10.13 -1.03
N ASP A 132 15.55 9.04 -1.25
CA ASP A 132 16.69 8.63 -0.42
C ASP A 132 17.95 8.48 -1.27
N THR A 133 18.79 9.51 -1.25
CA THR A 133 20.04 9.56 -2.03
C THR A 133 21.13 8.62 -1.51
N THR A 134 20.92 7.96 -0.37
CA THR A 134 21.88 6.99 0.16
C THR A 134 21.72 5.60 -0.46
N VAL A 135 20.59 5.34 -1.12
CA VAL A 135 20.33 4.09 -1.82
C VAL A 135 21.13 4.04 -3.12
N THR A 136 22.12 3.16 -3.17
CA THR A 136 22.96 2.94 -4.36
C THR A 136 22.67 1.62 -5.06
N GLN A 137 21.93 0.72 -4.40
CA GLN A 137 21.59 -0.58 -4.93
C GLN A 137 20.27 -0.51 -5.71
N GLN A 138 20.30 -1.02 -6.94
CA GLN A 138 19.11 -1.21 -7.77
C GLN A 138 18.22 -2.33 -7.22
N THR A 139 16.91 -2.11 -7.24
CA THR A 139 15.88 -3.10 -6.91
C THR A 139 15.06 -3.39 -8.16
N ASP A 140 14.97 -4.65 -8.54
CA ASP A 140 14.16 -5.12 -9.67
C ASP A 140 12.71 -5.35 -9.23
N TRP A 141 11.78 -4.70 -9.94
CA TRP A 141 10.34 -4.73 -9.75
C TRP A 141 9.60 -5.26 -10.99
N SER A 142 10.32 -5.92 -11.90
CA SER A 142 9.72 -6.55 -13.07
C SER A 142 8.60 -7.51 -12.66
N GLY A 143 7.48 -7.44 -13.35
CA GLY A 143 6.26 -8.09 -12.88
C GLY A 143 5.13 -8.11 -13.89
N SER A 144 3.97 -8.54 -13.41
CA SER A 144 2.74 -8.62 -14.19
C SER A 144 1.50 -8.31 -13.37
N LEU A 145 0.47 -7.83 -14.06
CA LEU A 145 -0.90 -7.67 -13.59
C LEU A 145 -1.78 -8.55 -14.47
N THR A 146 -2.68 -9.29 -13.86
CA THR A 146 -3.63 -10.14 -14.58
C THR A 146 -4.99 -10.16 -13.91
N ILE A 147 -6.04 -10.20 -14.73
CA ILE A 147 -7.41 -10.41 -14.33
C ILE A 147 -7.96 -11.68 -14.97
N SER A 148 -8.78 -12.41 -14.22
CA SER A 148 -9.42 -13.63 -14.74
C SER A 148 -10.52 -13.34 -15.77
N ARG A 149 -11.08 -12.13 -15.77
CA ARG A 149 -12.22 -11.72 -16.59
C ARG A 149 -12.20 -10.21 -16.83
N GLY A 150 -12.39 -9.82 -18.08
CA GLY A 150 -12.56 -8.42 -18.47
C GLY A 150 -11.47 -7.91 -19.38
N ALA A 151 -11.12 -6.64 -19.23
CA ALA A 151 -10.01 -5.99 -19.92
C ALA A 151 -9.24 -5.05 -18.98
N GLU A 152 -7.92 -4.98 -19.15
CA GLU A 152 -7.00 -4.07 -18.47
C GLU A 152 -6.44 -3.11 -19.52
N VAL A 153 -6.55 -1.80 -19.30
CA VAL A 153 -6.03 -0.77 -20.21
C VAL A 153 -5.05 0.12 -19.46
N VAL A 154 -3.78 0.13 -19.88
CA VAL A 154 -2.78 1.02 -19.30
C VAL A 154 -3.06 2.45 -19.76
N ARG A 155 -3.14 3.38 -18.81
CA ARG A 155 -3.36 4.81 -19.08
C ARG A 155 -2.10 5.62 -18.90
N ARG A 156 -1.32 5.31 -17.87
CA ARG A 156 -0.10 6.05 -17.56
C ARG A 156 1.01 5.13 -17.07
N LEU A 157 2.24 5.47 -17.44
CA LEU A 157 3.46 5.04 -16.75
C LEU A 157 3.87 6.16 -15.82
N ILE A 158 4.29 5.80 -14.61
CA ILE A 158 4.74 6.74 -13.60
C ILE A 158 6.24 6.57 -13.50
N ARG A 159 7.02 7.58 -13.89
CA ARG A 159 8.49 7.64 -13.73
C ARG A 159 9.32 6.56 -14.42
N PHE A 160 8.78 5.85 -15.41
CA PHE A 160 9.55 4.88 -16.21
C PHE A 160 10.68 5.57 -16.97
N GLU A 161 11.91 5.08 -16.81
CA GLU A 161 13.11 5.67 -17.42
C GLU A 161 13.38 5.05 -18.80
N ASN A 162 13.53 5.90 -19.81
CA ASN A 162 13.69 5.45 -21.19
C ASN A 162 14.96 4.59 -21.38
N GLY A 163 14.77 3.38 -21.88
CA GLY A 163 15.84 2.41 -22.12
C GLY A 163 16.16 1.50 -20.93
N GLN A 164 15.50 1.70 -19.80
CA GLN A 164 15.62 0.86 -18.59
C GLN A 164 14.29 0.17 -18.29
N ASP A 165 13.22 0.96 -18.17
CA ASP A 165 11.89 0.48 -17.81
C ASP A 165 10.95 0.51 -19.01
N TYR A 166 10.13 -0.52 -19.16
CA TYR A 166 9.22 -0.62 -20.28
C TYR A 166 8.10 -1.63 -20.02
N LEU A 167 6.97 -1.41 -20.69
CA LEU A 167 5.95 -2.44 -20.86
C LEU A 167 6.43 -3.45 -21.89
N LEU A 168 6.20 -4.74 -21.61
CA LEU A 168 6.36 -5.78 -22.62
C LEU A 168 5.24 -5.68 -23.67
N PRO A 169 5.46 -6.18 -24.90
CA PRO A 169 4.44 -6.16 -25.95
C PRO A 169 3.14 -6.83 -25.51
N ARG A 170 2.03 -6.08 -25.58
CA ARG A 170 0.72 -6.59 -25.20
C ARG A 170 0.11 -7.45 -26.31
N THR A 171 -0.31 -8.67 -25.97
CA THR A 171 -0.98 -9.59 -26.90
C THR A 171 -2.36 -10.04 -26.41
N SER A 172 -2.71 -9.75 -25.16
CA SER A 172 -4.00 -10.07 -24.58
C SER A 172 -4.53 -8.90 -23.74
N ARG A 173 -5.85 -8.92 -23.50
CA ARG A 173 -6.55 -7.88 -22.75
C ARG A 173 -6.50 -8.06 -21.24
N ASP A 174 -6.02 -9.19 -20.77
CA ASP A 174 -6.08 -9.68 -19.38
C ASP A 174 -4.69 -9.86 -18.75
N LEU A 175 -3.66 -9.38 -19.44
CA LEU A 175 -2.28 -9.40 -18.99
C LEU A 175 -1.60 -8.08 -19.35
N ILE A 176 -0.92 -7.52 -18.36
CA ILE A 176 0.08 -6.45 -18.51
C ILE A 176 1.35 -6.99 -17.88
N GLU A 177 2.48 -6.88 -18.57
CA GLU A 177 3.79 -7.24 -18.05
C GLU A 177 4.76 -6.07 -18.25
N TRP A 178 5.70 -5.91 -17.33
CA TRP A 178 6.67 -4.83 -17.36
C TRP A 178 8.03 -5.26 -16.84
N VAL A 179 9.04 -4.51 -17.26
CA VAL A 179 10.37 -4.46 -16.66
C VAL A 179 10.50 -3.09 -15.98
N SER A 180 10.87 -3.08 -14.70
CA SER A 180 11.12 -1.85 -13.96
C SER A 180 12.20 -2.08 -12.91
N VAL A 181 13.15 -1.16 -12.81
CA VAL A 181 14.24 -1.19 -11.84
C VAL A 181 14.34 0.18 -11.20
N THR A 182 14.30 0.26 -9.87
CA THR A 182 14.38 1.54 -9.16
C THR A 182 15.61 1.63 -8.26
N THR A 183 16.03 2.87 -7.95
CA THR A 183 17.05 3.16 -6.92
C THR A 183 16.50 4.10 -5.85
N VAL A 184 16.70 5.40 -6.03
CA VAL A 184 16.35 6.48 -5.09
C VAL A 184 14.91 6.98 -5.27
N HIS A 185 14.25 6.57 -6.35
CA HIS A 185 12.90 6.98 -6.76
C HIS A 185 11.91 5.80 -6.73
N ASN A 186 10.69 6.08 -7.20
CA ASN A 186 9.60 5.15 -7.38
C ASN A 186 9.14 5.15 -8.84
N ASP A 187 8.58 4.02 -9.24
CA ASP A 187 7.90 3.83 -10.52
C ASP A 187 6.46 3.41 -10.27
N GLY A 188 5.66 3.33 -11.33
CA GLY A 188 4.34 2.74 -11.24
C GLY A 188 3.58 2.70 -12.55
N ILE A 189 2.37 2.17 -12.47
CA ILE A 189 1.41 2.16 -13.57
C ILE A 189 0.02 2.59 -13.08
N ALA A 190 -0.72 3.27 -13.96
CA ALA A 190 -2.14 3.54 -13.79
C ALA A 190 -2.92 2.78 -14.87
N VAL A 191 -3.90 1.97 -14.44
CA VAL A 191 -4.62 1.01 -15.27
C VAL A 191 -6.12 1.16 -15.02
N ASP A 192 -6.90 1.20 -16.10
CA ASP A 192 -8.35 1.03 -16.03
C ASP A 192 -8.69 -0.46 -16.17
N LEU A 193 -9.51 -0.95 -15.25
CA LEU A 193 -10.01 -2.33 -15.24
C LEU A 193 -11.50 -2.31 -15.58
N TYR A 194 -11.88 -3.05 -16.62
CA TYR A 194 -13.26 -3.24 -17.02
C TYR A 194 -13.69 -4.68 -16.75
N VAL A 195 -14.60 -4.88 -15.81
CA VAL A 195 -15.01 -6.20 -15.34
C VAL A 195 -16.47 -6.47 -15.76
N PRO A 196 -16.75 -7.45 -16.63
CA PRO A 196 -18.10 -7.75 -17.07
C PRO A 196 -18.96 -8.27 -15.91
N PRO A 197 -20.30 -8.13 -15.97
CA PRO A 197 -21.20 -8.56 -14.91
C PRO A 197 -21.07 -10.07 -14.61
N PRO A 198 -21.30 -10.51 -13.36
CA PRO A 198 -21.30 -11.94 -13.02
C PRO A 198 -22.19 -12.73 -13.98
N ARG A 199 -21.75 -13.92 -14.41
CA ARG A 199 -22.60 -14.74 -15.28
C ARG A 199 -23.79 -15.24 -14.45
N PRO A 200 -25.03 -15.19 -14.98
CA PRO A 200 -26.16 -15.80 -14.30
C PRO A 200 -25.86 -17.27 -14.02
N ILE A 201 -26.00 -17.70 -12.77
CA ILE A 201 -26.02 -19.11 -12.44
C ILE A 201 -27.41 -19.61 -12.82
N LEU A 202 -27.51 -20.30 -13.96
CA LEU A 202 -28.73 -21.00 -14.32
C LEU A 202 -28.82 -22.25 -13.45
N ASP A 203 -29.76 -22.25 -12.50
CA ASP A 203 -30.10 -23.43 -11.73
C ASP A 203 -30.84 -24.44 -12.62
N THR A 204 -30.14 -25.49 -13.02
CA THR A 204 -30.67 -26.56 -13.87
C THR A 204 -31.41 -27.64 -13.09
N THR A 205 -31.58 -27.50 -11.77
CA THR A 205 -32.22 -28.53 -10.93
C THR A 205 -33.74 -28.50 -10.93
N ASN A 206 -34.37 -27.57 -11.64
CA ASN A 206 -35.84 -27.38 -11.68
C ASN A 206 -36.50 -27.71 -13.03
N THR A 207 -35.86 -28.50 -13.91
CA THR A 207 -36.49 -29.03 -15.14
C THR A 207 -36.88 -30.50 -15.01
#